data_AF-A0A5K1C0W9-F1
#
_entry.id   AF-A0A5K1C0W9-F1
#
_cell.length_a   1.000
_cell.length_b   1.000
_cell.length_c   1.000
_cell.angle_alpha   90.00
_cell.angle_beta   90.00
_cell.angle_gamma   90.00
#
_symmetry.space_group_name_H-M   'P 1'
#
loop_
_entity.id
_entity.type
_entity.pdbx_description
1 polymer ?
#
loop_
_entity_poly.entity_id
_entity_poly.type
_entity_poly.pdbx_seq_one_letter_code
_entity_poly.pdbx_strand_id
1 'polypeptide(L)'
;DVFSDASALVVSVLDGYNVCIFAYGQTGTGKTFTMEGTEQSRGVNYRTLQELFRIANERRETVSYEIFISVLEVYNEQIRDLLDPAPSSK
;
A
#
# COMPACT_ATOMS: atom_id res chain seq x y z
N ASP A 1 -1.57 -15.00 10.21
CA ASP A 1 -2.51 -14.13 9.48
C ASP A 1 -1.68 -13.25 8.56
N VAL A 2 -2.04 -13.07 7.29
CA VAL A 2 -1.15 -12.48 6.26
C VAL A 2 -0.72 -11.04 6.61
N PHE A 3 -1.58 -10.28 7.29
CA PHE A 3 -1.25 -8.94 7.73
C PHE A 3 -0.21 -8.90 8.87
N SER A 4 -0.12 -9.95 9.71
CA SER A 4 0.84 -9.99 10.81
C SER A 4 2.28 -9.85 10.32
N ASP A 5 2.58 -10.47 9.18
CA ASP A 5 3.91 -10.43 8.57
C ASP A 5 4.18 -9.04 7.94
N ALA A 6 3.14 -8.39 7.41
CA ALA A 6 3.23 -7.05 6.82
C ALA A 6 3.30 -5.92 7.87
N SER A 7 2.71 -6.12 9.06
CA SER A 7 2.65 -5.10 10.12
C SER A 7 4.04 -4.68 10.59
N ALA A 8 4.99 -5.61 10.71
CA ALA A 8 6.37 -5.30 11.09
C ALA A 8 7.04 -4.36 10.08
N LEU A 9 6.66 -4.43 8.81
CA LEU A 9 7.22 -3.62 7.73
C LEU A 9 6.81 -2.14 7.82
N VAL A 10 5.65 -1.84 8.42
CA VAL A 10 5.18 -0.45 8.61
C VAL A 10 6.16 0.35 9.47
N VAL A 11 6.66 -0.28 10.55
CA VAL A 11 7.64 0.35 11.44
C VAL A 11 8.94 0.62 10.69
N SER A 12 9.41 -0.35 9.87
CA SER A 12 10.60 -0.17 9.05
C SER A 12 10.49 1.02 8.09
N VAL A 13 9.32 1.23 7.46
CA VAL A 13 9.09 2.39 6.58
C VAL A 13 9.19 3.71 7.34
N LEU A 14 8.58 3.80 8.53
CA LEU A 14 8.63 5.01 9.36
C LEU A 14 10.02 5.31 9.94
N ASP A 15 10.87 4.29 10.04
CA ASP A 15 12.26 4.41 10.49
C ASP A 15 13.24 4.66 9.31
N GLY A 16 12.72 4.80 8.08
CA GLY A 16 13.49 5.19 6.89
C GLY A 16 13.94 4.06 5.97
N TYR A 17 13.42 2.84 6.13
CA TYR A 17 13.72 1.70 5.25
C TYR A 17 12.72 1.59 4.10
N ASN A 18 13.21 1.16 2.94
CA ASN A 18 12.36 0.86 1.79
C ASN A 18 11.79 -0.56 1.89
N VAL A 19 10.48 -0.69 1.70
CA VAL A 19 9.75 -1.97 1.73
C VAL A 19 9.01 -2.17 0.42
N CYS A 20 8.94 -3.42 -0.04
CA CYS A 20 8.10 -3.81 -1.17
C CYS A 20 7.34 -5.11 -0.86
N ILE A 21 6.05 -5.15 -1.17
CA ILE A 21 5.17 -6.31 -0.97
C ILE A 21 4.56 -6.69 -2.31
N PHE A 22 4.76 -7.94 -2.72
CA PHE A 22 4.19 -8.48 -3.96
C PHE A 22 3.20 -9.61 -3.66
N ALA A 23 2.06 -9.57 -4.34
CA ALA A 23 1.17 -10.72 -4.44
C ALA A 23 1.37 -11.40 -5.81
N TYR A 24 1.86 -12.64 -5.80
CA TYR A 24 2.18 -13.40 -7.00
C TYR A 24 1.32 -14.67 -7.09
N GLY A 25 0.94 -15.06 -8.30
CA GLY A 25 0.13 -16.25 -8.57
C GLY A 25 -0.70 -16.13 -9.85
N GLN A 26 -1.31 -17.22 -10.30
CA GLN A 26 -2.18 -17.22 -11.48
C GLN A 26 -3.46 -16.39 -11.26
N THR A 27 -4.19 -16.08 -12.33
CA THR A 27 -5.49 -15.40 -12.22
C THR A 27 -6.46 -16.24 -11.39
N GLY A 28 -7.22 -15.60 -10.49
CA GLY A 28 -8.18 -16.27 -9.61
C GLY A 28 -7.62 -16.77 -8.28
N THR A 29 -6.32 -16.69 -8.00
CA THR A 29 -5.74 -17.18 -6.72
C THR A 29 -5.79 -16.18 -5.56
N GLY A 30 -6.55 -15.08 -5.70
CA GLY A 30 -6.74 -14.14 -4.60
C GLY A 30 -5.63 -13.10 -4.41
N LYS A 31 -4.88 -12.74 -5.45
CA LYS A 31 -3.91 -11.62 -5.40
C LYS A 31 -4.58 -10.31 -4.96
N THR A 32 -5.64 -9.91 -5.66
CA THR A 32 -6.44 -8.72 -5.32
C THR A 32 -7.09 -8.85 -3.95
N PHE A 33 -7.61 -10.04 -3.61
CA PHE A 33 -8.17 -10.29 -2.29
C PHE A 33 -7.14 -10.14 -1.16
N THR A 34 -5.88 -10.51 -1.40
CA THR A 34 -4.82 -10.37 -0.39
C THR A 34 -4.38 -8.91 -0.25
N MET A 35 -4.14 -8.20 -1.36
CA MET A 35 -3.63 -6.84 -1.35
C MET A 35 -4.71 -5.80 -0.99
N GLU A 36 -5.86 -5.84 -1.63
CA GLU A 36 -6.95 -4.88 -1.46
C GLU A 36 -8.02 -5.41 -0.51
N GLY A 37 -8.39 -6.68 -0.68
CA GLY A 37 -9.45 -7.32 0.08
C GLY A 37 -10.85 -6.88 -0.36
N THR A 38 -11.81 -7.09 0.52
CA THR A 38 -13.19 -6.63 0.36
C THR A 38 -13.50 -5.57 1.41
N GLU A 39 -14.68 -4.95 1.33
CA GLU A 39 -15.11 -3.99 2.36
C GLU A 39 -15.23 -4.63 3.75
N GLN A 40 -15.68 -5.88 3.81
CA GLN A 40 -15.84 -6.65 5.05
C GLN A 40 -14.51 -7.26 5.53
N SER A 41 -13.58 -7.50 4.60
CA SER A 41 -12.28 -8.11 4.89
C SER A 41 -11.18 -7.33 4.16
N ARG A 42 -10.78 -6.20 4.74
CA ARG A 42 -9.73 -5.32 4.21
C ARG A 42 -8.40 -6.07 4.10
N GLY A 43 -7.73 -5.92 2.95
CA GLY A 43 -6.44 -6.54 2.63
C GLY A 43 -5.24 -5.79 3.19
N VAL A 44 -4.05 -6.18 2.75
CA VAL A 44 -2.76 -5.65 3.21
C VAL A 44 -2.66 -4.13 3.04
N ASN A 45 -3.05 -3.59 1.88
CA ASN A 45 -2.92 -2.15 1.58
C ASN A 45 -3.62 -1.27 2.62
N TYR A 46 -4.90 -1.57 2.90
CA TYR A 46 -5.70 -0.79 3.85
C TYR A 46 -5.18 -0.91 5.27
N ARG A 47 -4.85 -2.13 5.72
CA ARG A 47 -4.37 -2.35 7.09
C ARG A 47 -2.99 -1.73 7.31
N THR A 48 -2.10 -1.80 6.32
CA THR A 48 -0.77 -1.17 6.35
C THR A 48 -0.88 0.34 6.45
N LEU A 49 -1.71 0.98 5.61
CA LEU A 49 -1.93 2.42 5.66
C LEU A 49 -2.56 2.86 7.00
N GLN A 50 -3.54 2.11 7.49
CA GLN A 50 -4.16 2.38 8.79
C GLN A 50 -3.14 2.37 9.93
N GLU A 51 -2.26 1.37 9.95
CA GLU A 51 -1.21 1.24 10.96
C GLU A 51 -0.15 2.34 10.81
N LEU A 52 0.20 2.70 9.57
CA LEU A 52 1.15 3.77 9.27
C LEU A 52 0.66 5.11 9.83
N PHE A 53 -0.61 5.47 9.58
CA PHE A 53 -1.20 6.68 10.14
C PHE A 53 -1.33 6.62 11.67
N ARG A 54 -1.65 5.45 12.24
CA ARG A 54 -1.73 5.27 13.70
C ARG A 54 -0.38 5.60 14.36
N ILE A 55 0.70 4.97 13.90
CA ILE A 55 2.04 5.16 14.47
C ILE A 55 2.57 6.58 14.21
N ALA A 56 2.34 7.12 13.01
CA ALA A 56 2.72 8.50 12.70
C ALA A 56 2.05 9.50 13.65
N ASN A 57 0.77 9.30 13.98
CA ASN A 57 0.04 10.14 14.94
C ASN A 57 0.54 9.94 16.39
N GLU A 58 0.89 8.73 16.79
CA GLU A 58 1.47 8.45 18.12
C GLU A 58 2.83 9.12 18.33
N ARG A 59 3.63 9.21 17.27
CA ARG A 59 4.98 9.81 17.30
C ARG A 59 4.99 11.31 16.98
N ARG A 60 3.83 11.93 16.70
CA ARG A 60 3.72 13.31 16.18
C ARG A 60 4.40 14.40 17.01
N GLU A 61 4.59 14.16 18.31
CA GLU A 61 5.24 15.10 19.23
C GLU A 61 6.77 15.09 19.10
N THR A 62 7.32 14.02 18.53
CA THR A 62 8.76 13.79 18.38
C THR A 62 9.25 13.80 16.93
N VAL A 63 8.38 13.41 16.00
CA VAL A 63 8.71 13.28 14.57
C VAL A 63 7.58 13.86 13.72
N SER A 64 7.95 14.65 12.72
CA SER A 64 7.04 15.13 11.69
C SER A 64 7.12 14.22 10.47
N TYR A 65 5.97 13.74 9.98
CA TYR A 65 5.87 12.87 8.82
C TYR A 65 5.12 13.59 7.69
N GLU A 66 5.66 13.51 6.47
CA GLU A 66 4.94 13.83 5.24
C GLU A 66 4.72 12.53 4.47
N ILE A 67 3.47 12.25 4.11
CA ILE A 67 3.06 11.00 3.49
C ILE A 67 2.47 11.31 2.12
N PHE A 68 3.06 10.73 1.09
CA PHE A 68 2.60 10.83 -0.29
C PHE A 68 2.17 9.44 -0.78
N ILE A 69 1.10 9.41 -1.58
CA ILE A 69 0.58 8.17 -2.19
C ILE A 69 0.53 8.37 -3.70
N SER A 70 0.98 7.35 -4.43
CA SER A 70 0.85 7.26 -5.87
C SER A 70 0.31 5.86 -6.21
N VAL A 71 -0.61 5.80 -7.17
CA VAL A 71 -1.20 4.53 -7.63
C VAL A 71 -0.99 4.44 -9.12
N LEU A 72 -0.15 3.49 -9.55
CA LEU A 72 0.29 3.34 -10.93
C LEU A 72 -0.13 1.97 -11.46
N GLU A 73 -0.61 1.93 -12.70
CA GLU A 73 -0.81 0.71 -13.47
C GLU A 73 0.31 0.56 -14.49
N VAL A 74 0.88 -0.65 -14.58
CA VAL A 74 1.81 -1.02 -15.65
C VAL A 74 1.16 -2.10 -16.50
N TYR A 75 0.83 -1.75 -17.74
CA TYR A 75 0.23 -2.66 -18.70
C TYR A 75 0.93 -2.55 -20.04
N ASN A 76 1.51 -3.66 -20.53
CA ASN A 76 2.26 -3.70 -21.80
C ASN A 76 3.36 -2.63 -21.89
N GLU A 77 4.20 -2.51 -20.85
CA GLU A 77 5.26 -1.50 -20.72
C GLU A 77 4.78 -0.03 -20.76
N GLN A 78 3.46 0.20 -20.67
CA GLN A 78 2.89 1.53 -20.51
C GLN A 78 2.56 1.79 -19.04
N ILE A 79 2.99 2.94 -18.54
CA ILE A 79 2.70 3.41 -17.18
C ILE A 79 1.52 4.36 -17.25
N ARG A 80 0.50 4.09 -16.43
CA ARG A 80 -0.66 4.94 -16.27
C ARG A 80 -0.82 5.36 -14.82
N ASP A 81 -0.92 6.66 -14.58
CA ASP A 81 -1.31 7.17 -13.27
C ASP A 81 -2.82 6.97 -13.09
N LEU A 82 -3.20 6.24 -12.04
CA LEU A 82 -4.60 5.96 -11.69
C LEU A 82 -5.23 7.06 -10.83
N LEU A 83 -4.43 8.00 -10.33
CA LEU A 83 -4.90 9.17 -9.58
C LEU A 83 -4.97 10.44 -10.43
N ASP A 84 -4.40 10.44 -11.64
CA ASP A 84 -4.52 11.57 -12.56
C ASP A 84 -5.96 11.68 -13.09
N PRO A 85 -6.69 12.77 -12.81
CA PRO A 85 -8.04 12.99 -13.32
C PRO A 85 -8.06 13.27 -14.82
N ALA A 86 -6.94 13.66 -15.43
CA ALA A 86 -6.84 13.79 -16.86
C ALA A 86 -6.69 12.39 -17.48
N PRO A 87 -7.56 11.98 -18.43
CA PRO A 87 -7.32 10.76 -19.16
C PRO A 87 -5.99 10.90 -19.90
N SER A 88 -5.04 10.00 -19.60
CA SER A 88 -3.78 9.89 -20.33
C SER A 88 -4.09 9.87 -21.83
N SER A 89 -3.78 10.97 -22.54
CA SER A 89 -3.92 11.03 -24.00
C SER A 89 -3.14 9.86 -24.58
N LYS A 90 -3.84 9.06 -25.38
CA LYS A 90 -3.23 7.99 -26.20
C LYS A 90 -2.29 8.57 -27.24
#